data_AF-A0A3M1QLW0-F1
#
_entry.id   AF-A0A3M1QLW0-F1
#
_cell.length_a   1.000
_cell.length_b   1.000
_cell.length_c   1.000
_cell.angle_alpha   90.00
_cell.angle_beta   90.00
_cell.angle_gamma   90.00
#
_symmetry.space_group_name_H-M   'P 1'
#
loop_
_entity.id
_entity.type
_entity.pdbx_description
1 polymer ?
#
loop_
_entity_poly.entity_id
_entity_poly.type
_entity_poly.pdbx_seq_one_letter_code
_entity_poly.pdbx_strand_id
1 'polypeptide(L)'
;MMGWKARATVPREECSDVLCDLCKKAKATLHLTDIRPDGQKIARHLCEPCAMEKGLLQLQKPSVTEEQLTAFVKIESGASAAVRGLVCEHCGISFVEFRNHGTLGCPHDYELFRDVLVPLLRRAHDGATHHTGKAPHATVERQAVQEIR
;
A
#
# COMPACT_ATOMS: atom_id res chain seq x y z
N MET A 1 -21.22 1.40 -17.67
CA MET A 1 -20.61 2.76 -17.73
C MET A 1 -20.68 3.38 -16.33
N MET A 2 -19.69 3.11 -15.47
CA MET A 2 -19.61 3.74 -14.15
C MET A 2 -18.38 4.64 -14.15
N GLY A 3 -18.61 5.93 -14.40
CA GLY A 3 -17.57 6.94 -14.50
C GLY A 3 -16.87 7.15 -13.17
N TRP A 4 -15.57 6.87 -13.13
CA TRP A 4 -14.70 7.30 -12.05
C TRP A 4 -14.51 8.82 -12.16
N LYS A 5 -15.27 9.57 -11.37
CA LYS A 5 -15.06 11.02 -11.24
C LYS A 5 -13.68 11.26 -10.65
N ALA A 6 -12.92 12.16 -11.28
CA ALA A 6 -11.62 12.62 -10.84
C ALA A 6 -11.66 12.99 -9.34
N ARG A 7 -10.72 12.44 -8.57
CA ARG A 7 -10.48 12.86 -7.19
C ARG A 7 -10.04 14.33 -7.24
N ALA A 8 -10.84 15.20 -6.64
CA ALA A 8 -10.47 16.59 -6.44
C ALA A 8 -9.11 16.66 -5.72
N THR A 9 -8.11 17.24 -6.38
CA THR A 9 -6.85 17.63 -5.75
C THR A 9 -7.18 18.76 -4.78
N VAL A 10 -7.07 18.50 -3.47
CA VAL A 10 -7.21 19.54 -2.46
C VAL A 10 -5.99 20.46 -2.57
N PRO A 11 -6.16 21.77 -2.88
CA PRO A 11 -5.05 22.70 -2.95
C PRO A 11 -4.33 22.78 -1.60
N ARG A 12 -2.99 22.77 -1.65
CA ARG A 12 -2.09 22.63 -0.49
C ARG A 12 -1.97 23.91 0.37
N GLU A 13 -2.81 24.91 0.12
CA GLU A 13 -2.60 26.29 0.57
C GLU A 13 -3.65 26.82 1.55
N GLU A 14 -4.66 26.02 1.93
CA GLU A 14 -5.66 26.43 2.92
C GLU A 14 -5.45 25.70 4.26
N CYS A 15 -4.25 25.84 4.83
CA CYS A 15 -3.90 25.38 6.16
C CYS A 15 -3.23 26.54 6.92
N SER A 16 -4.01 27.45 7.52
CA SER A 16 -3.37 28.38 8.46
C SER A 16 -4.20 28.90 9.64
N ASP A 17 -5.54 28.94 9.64
CA ASP A 17 -6.28 29.54 10.78
C ASP A 17 -7.65 28.92 11.10
N VAL A 18 -7.82 27.61 10.93
CA VAL A 18 -9.04 26.94 11.41
C VAL A 18 -8.96 26.63 12.90
N LEU A 19 -9.94 27.10 13.67
CA LEU A 19 -10.07 26.80 15.10
C LEU A 19 -10.74 25.44 15.32
N CYS A 20 -10.37 24.76 16.40
CA CYS A 20 -10.95 23.49 16.81
C CYS A 20 -12.49 23.58 16.89
N ASP A 21 -13.18 22.62 16.26
CA ASP A 21 -14.64 22.57 16.21
C ASP A 21 -15.30 22.33 17.57
N LEU A 22 -14.57 21.72 18.51
CA LEU A 22 -15.09 21.43 19.85
C LEU A 22 -14.84 22.56 20.85
N CYS A 23 -13.58 22.99 21.00
CA CYS A 23 -13.26 23.98 22.02
C CYS A 23 -13.26 25.43 21.52
N LYS A 24 -13.13 25.65 20.20
CA LYS A 24 -13.02 26.97 19.55
C LYS A 24 -11.94 27.90 20.15
N LYS A 25 -11.01 27.35 20.93
CA LYS A 25 -9.96 28.09 21.66
C LYS A 25 -8.56 27.89 21.08
N ALA A 26 -8.31 26.73 20.48
CA ALA A 26 -7.02 26.35 19.92
C ALA A 26 -7.13 26.15 18.40
N LYS A 27 -6.01 26.33 17.69
CA LYS A 27 -5.91 25.97 16.28
C LYS A 27 -6.10 24.46 16.12
N ALA A 28 -6.83 24.06 15.08
CA ALA A 28 -6.99 22.65 14.77
C ALA A 28 -5.69 22.11 14.16
N THR A 29 -5.23 20.98 14.69
CA THR A 29 -4.03 20.28 14.26
C THR A 29 -4.35 18.95 13.59
N LEU A 30 -5.60 18.48 13.71
CA LEU A 30 -6.09 17.26 13.07
C LEU A 30 -7.28 17.58 12.15
N HIS A 31 -7.26 17.02 10.96
CA HIS A 31 -8.38 16.99 10.02
C HIS A 31 -8.92 15.56 9.91
N LEU A 32 -10.17 15.35 10.31
CA LEU A 32 -10.83 14.05 10.36
C LEU A 32 -11.99 14.04 9.37
N THR A 33 -12.11 12.97 8.57
CA THR A 33 -13.26 12.76 7.67
C THR A 33 -13.99 11.49 8.09
N ASP A 34 -15.15 11.65 8.71
CA ASP A 34 -16.03 10.53 9.06
C ASP A 34 -16.89 10.16 7.85
N ILE A 35 -16.93 8.88 7.50
CA ILE A 35 -17.78 8.35 6.43
C ILE A 35 -18.92 7.59 7.09
N ARG A 36 -20.14 8.11 6.98
CA ARG A 36 -21.34 7.47 7.50
C ARG A 36 -21.78 6.29 6.62
N PRO A 37 -22.60 5.35 7.14
CA PRO A 37 -23.08 4.18 6.38
C PRO A 37 -23.87 4.52 5.10
N ASP A 38 -24.46 5.71 5.03
CA ASP A 38 -25.14 6.28 3.85
C ASP A 38 -24.16 6.88 2.82
N GLY A 39 -22.85 6.81 3.07
CA GLY A 39 -21.79 7.34 2.22
C GLY A 39 -21.52 8.83 2.40
N GLN A 40 -22.21 9.50 3.32
CA GLN A 40 -22.01 10.92 3.58
C GLN A 40 -20.68 11.16 4.31
N LYS A 41 -19.87 12.09 3.79
CA LYS A 41 -18.57 12.46 4.37
C LYS A 41 -18.71 13.73 5.20
N ILE A 42 -18.29 13.66 6.46
CA ILE A 42 -18.32 14.79 7.39
C ILE A 42 -16.89 15.10 7.80
N ALA A 43 -16.41 16.28 7.43
CA ALA A 43 -15.09 16.78 7.83
C ALA A 43 -15.16 17.51 9.18
N ARG A 44 -14.20 17.25 10.07
CA ARG A 44 -14.05 17.90 11.38
C ARG A 44 -12.61 18.33 11.60
N HIS A 45 -12.42 19.51 12.18
CA HIS A 45 -11.11 20.08 12.49
C HIS A 45 -10.94 20.15 14.00
N LEU A 46 -10.07 19.32 14.58
CA LEU A 46 -9.89 19.24 16.03
C LEU A 46 -8.48 19.65 16.44
N CYS A 47 -8.34 20.23 17.62
CA CYS A 47 -7.05 20.31 18.29
C CYS A 47 -6.70 18.98 18.97
N GLU A 48 -5.41 18.73 19.17
CA GLU A 48 -4.88 17.54 19.82
C GLU A 48 -5.60 17.13 21.13
N PRO A 49 -5.81 18.02 22.13
CA PRO A 49 -6.46 17.60 23.38
C PRO A 49 -7.92 17.17 23.17
N CYS A 50 -8.66 17.86 22.30
CA CYS A 50 -10.04 17.49 21.97
C CYS A 50 -10.10 16.18 21.18
N ALA A 51 -9.11 15.89 20.33
CA ALA A 51 -9.03 14.63 19.62
C ALA A 51 -8.72 13.45 20.55
N MET A 52 -7.85 13.65 21.55
CA MET A 52 -7.54 12.66 22.58
C MET A 52 -8.75 12.34 23.46
N GLU A 53 -9.48 13.36 23.92
CA GLU A 53 -10.69 13.18 24.73
C GLU A 53 -11.76 12.38 23.98
N LYS A 54 -11.87 12.56 22.65
CA LYS A 54 -12.79 11.82 21.80
C LYS A 54 -12.29 10.42 21.42
N GLY A 55 -11.12 9.99 21.91
CA GLY A 55 -10.56 8.67 21.60
C GLY A 55 -10.13 8.50 20.14
N LEU A 56 -10.03 9.58 19.37
CA LEU A 56 -9.72 9.52 17.94
C LEU A 56 -8.23 9.31 17.65
N LEU A 57 -7.38 9.53 18.65
CA LEU A 57 -5.94 9.26 18.63
C LEU A 57 -5.56 7.94 19.30
N GLN A 58 -6.52 7.25 19.91
CA GLN A 58 -6.33 5.85 20.24
C GLN A 58 -6.38 5.10 18.92
N LEU A 59 -5.21 4.87 18.32
CA LEU A 59 -5.04 3.82 17.33
C LEU A 59 -5.73 2.60 17.92
N GLN A 60 -6.92 2.29 17.39
CA GLN A 60 -7.56 1.03 17.69
C GLN A 60 -6.52 0.00 17.28
N LYS A 61 -5.91 -0.67 18.26
CA LYS A 61 -5.10 -1.85 17.98
C LYS A 61 -6.01 -2.70 17.09
N PRO A 62 -5.67 -2.92 15.81
CA PRO A 62 -6.48 -3.81 15.02
C PRO A 62 -6.48 -5.11 15.80
N SER A 63 -7.66 -5.59 16.20
CA SER A 63 -7.76 -6.94 16.75
C SER A 63 -7.46 -7.85 15.58
N VAL A 64 -6.18 -8.19 15.41
CA VAL A 64 -5.77 -9.16 14.40
C VAL A 64 -6.42 -10.46 14.83
N THR A 65 -7.41 -10.91 14.07
CA THR A 65 -8.06 -12.19 14.36
C THR A 65 -7.09 -13.32 14.04
N GLU A 66 -7.23 -14.45 14.73
CA GLU A 66 -6.41 -15.63 14.49
C GLU A 66 -6.49 -16.10 13.02
N GLU A 67 -7.64 -15.89 12.37
CA GLU A 67 -7.83 -16.14 10.94
C GLU A 67 -6.97 -15.24 10.05
N GLN A 68 -6.83 -13.95 10.38
CA GLN A 68 -5.93 -13.05 9.66
C GLN A 68 -4.47 -13.48 9.85
N LEU A 69 -4.08 -13.83 11.07
CA LEU A 69 -2.73 -14.32 11.36
C LEU A 69 -2.42 -15.63 10.61
N THR A 70 -3.40 -16.53 10.54
CA THR A 70 -3.28 -17.81 9.82
C THR A 70 -3.19 -17.58 8.30
N ALA A 71 -3.88 -16.58 7.75
CA ALA A 71 -3.74 -16.19 6.35
C ALA A 71 -2.32 -15.67 6.04
N PHE A 72 -1.73 -14.87 6.93
CA PHE A 72 -0.33 -14.45 6.81
C PHE A 72 0.65 -15.63 6.87
N VAL A 73 0.44 -16.58 7.79
CA VAL A 73 1.28 -17.79 7.90
C VAL A 73 1.12 -18.73 6.70
N LYS A 74 -0.07 -18.79 6.08
CA LYS A 74 -0.27 -19.61 4.87
C LYS A 74 0.47 -19.02 3.66
N ILE A 75 0.55 -17.69 3.57
CA ILE A 75 1.41 -16.99 2.59
C ILE A 75 2.88 -17.35 2.80
N GLU A 76 3.32 -17.42 4.07
CA GLU A 76 4.66 -17.88 4.46
C GLU A 76 4.98 -19.33 4.01
N SER A 77 3.99 -20.21 3.95
CA SER A 77 4.19 -21.62 3.55
C SER A 77 4.21 -21.89 2.03
N GLY A 78 4.00 -20.87 1.18
CA GLY A 78 3.95 -21.04 -0.28
C GLY A 78 5.28 -21.33 -0.98
N ALA A 79 6.41 -21.24 -0.28
CA ALA A 79 7.70 -21.67 -0.82
C ALA A 79 7.86 -23.18 -0.63
N SER A 80 7.83 -23.92 -1.74
CA SER A 80 8.14 -25.37 -1.77
C SER A 80 9.43 -25.65 -1.00
N ALA A 81 9.50 -26.81 -0.33
CA ALA A 81 10.71 -27.26 0.37
C ALA A 81 11.96 -27.23 -0.53
N ALA A 82 11.78 -27.41 -1.85
CA ALA A 82 12.85 -27.30 -2.85
C ALA A 82 13.50 -25.91 -2.92
N VAL A 83 12.76 -24.85 -2.60
CA VAL A 83 13.22 -23.46 -2.68
C VAL A 83 14.00 -23.07 -1.41
N ARG A 84 13.68 -23.71 -0.27
CA ARG A 84 14.33 -23.41 1.01
C ARG A 84 15.83 -23.78 1.03
N GLY A 85 16.28 -24.65 0.13
CA GLY A 85 17.67 -25.06 0.00
C GLY A 85 18.48 -24.30 -1.06
N LEU A 86 17.88 -23.32 -1.76
CA LEU A 86 18.62 -22.54 -2.76
C LEU A 86 19.57 -21.57 -2.06
N VAL A 87 20.85 -21.66 -2.40
CA VAL A 87 21.93 -20.81 -1.91
C VAL A 87 22.71 -20.28 -3.12
N CYS A 88 23.02 -18.99 -3.12
CA CYS A 88 23.80 -18.39 -4.19
C CYS A 88 25.29 -18.74 -4.06
N GLU A 89 25.87 -19.31 -5.11
CA GLU A 89 27.30 -19.64 -5.18
C GLU A 89 28.21 -18.39 -5.21
N HIS A 90 27.68 -17.22 -5.58
CA HIS A 90 28.46 -15.97 -5.70
C HIS A 90 28.54 -15.16 -4.39
N CYS A 91 27.43 -15.01 -3.68
CA CYS A 91 27.36 -14.19 -2.46
C CYS A 91 27.00 -14.99 -1.20
N GLY A 92 26.64 -16.28 -1.36
CA GLY A 92 26.30 -17.17 -0.26
C GLY A 92 24.90 -16.99 0.32
N ILE A 93 24.08 -16.06 -0.19
CA ILE A 93 22.75 -15.81 0.38
C ILE A 93 21.81 -16.99 0.10
N SER A 94 21.13 -17.46 1.15
CA SER A 94 20.04 -18.42 1.00
C SER A 94 18.71 -17.73 0.67
N PHE A 95 17.79 -18.46 0.04
CA PHE A 95 16.44 -17.94 -0.20
C PHE A 95 15.72 -17.57 1.11
N VAL A 96 16.02 -18.27 2.21
CA VAL A 96 15.44 -17.99 3.53
C VAL A 96 15.93 -16.65 4.07
N GLU A 97 17.21 -16.35 3.94
CA GLU A 97 17.78 -15.05 4.33
C GLU A 97 17.19 -13.91 3.50
N PHE A 98 17.09 -14.07 2.18
CA PHE A 98 16.40 -13.11 1.33
C PHE A 98 14.96 -12.87 1.80
N ARG A 99 14.21 -13.93 2.15
CA ARG A 99 12.83 -13.81 2.61
C ARG A 99 12.70 -13.08 3.95
N ASN A 100 13.66 -13.27 4.85
CA ASN A 100 13.67 -12.63 6.17
C ASN A 100 14.11 -11.16 6.11
N HIS A 101 15.09 -10.83 5.25
CA HIS A 101 15.68 -9.49 5.18
C HIS A 101 15.06 -8.63 4.08
N GLY A 102 14.42 -9.24 3.08
CA GLY A 102 13.79 -8.58 1.93
C GLY A 102 14.76 -8.05 0.87
N THR A 103 16.07 -8.29 1.03
CA THR A 103 17.12 -7.77 0.14
C THR A 103 17.92 -8.89 -0.49
N LEU A 104 18.17 -8.81 -1.80
CA LEU A 104 19.08 -9.70 -2.53
C LEU A 104 20.54 -9.25 -2.31
N GLY A 105 21.47 -10.19 -2.36
CA GLY A 105 22.89 -9.94 -2.10
C GLY A 105 23.69 -9.56 -3.35
N CYS A 106 23.42 -10.18 -4.50
CA CYS A 106 24.12 -9.91 -5.75
C CYS A 106 23.20 -10.04 -6.99
N PRO A 107 23.64 -9.61 -8.19
CA PRO A 107 22.83 -9.71 -9.40
C PRO A 107 22.44 -11.14 -9.80
N HIS A 108 23.28 -12.13 -9.50
CA HIS A 108 23.00 -13.53 -9.85
C HIS A 108 21.81 -14.11 -9.07
N ASP A 109 21.47 -13.53 -7.93
CA ASP A 109 20.32 -13.95 -7.11
C ASP A 109 18.99 -13.77 -7.86
N TYR A 110 18.91 -12.80 -8.79
CA TYR A 110 17.71 -12.60 -9.62
C TYR A 110 17.47 -13.78 -10.58
N GLU A 111 18.53 -14.42 -11.05
CA GLU A 111 18.46 -15.58 -11.93
C GLU A 111 18.15 -16.84 -11.12
N LEU A 112 18.88 -17.04 -10.01
CA LEU A 112 18.74 -18.22 -9.15
C LEU A 112 17.36 -18.32 -8.52
N PHE A 113 16.81 -17.21 -8.02
CA PHE A 113 15.50 -17.19 -7.37
C PHE A 113 14.36 -16.82 -8.33
N ARG A 114 14.60 -16.75 -9.64
CA ARG A 114 13.64 -16.24 -10.64
C ARG A 114 12.25 -16.85 -10.52
N ASP A 115 12.17 -18.17 -10.42
CA ASP A 115 10.91 -18.92 -10.46
C ASP A 115 10.02 -18.63 -9.25
N VAL A 116 10.62 -18.23 -8.13
CA VAL A 116 9.90 -17.81 -6.92
C VAL A 116 9.73 -16.29 -6.83
N LEU A 117 10.69 -15.53 -7.34
CA LEU A 117 10.66 -14.07 -7.34
C LEU A 117 9.55 -13.54 -8.26
N VAL A 118 9.36 -14.12 -9.45
CA VAL A 118 8.38 -13.64 -10.44
C VAL A 118 6.94 -13.72 -9.90
N PRO A 119 6.46 -14.84 -9.33
CA PRO A 119 5.13 -14.90 -8.70
C PRO A 119 4.98 -14.00 -7.47
N LEU A 120 6.05 -13.79 -6.70
CA LEU A 120 6.04 -12.89 -5.55
C LEU A 120 5.87 -11.43 -5.99
N LEU A 121 6.68 -10.97 -6.94
CA LEU A 121 6.63 -9.62 -7.49
C LEU A 121 5.29 -9.34 -8.17
N ARG A 122 4.76 -10.29 -8.95
CA ARG A 122 3.41 -10.15 -9.53
C ARG A 122 2.34 -9.95 -8.46
N ARG A 123 2.38 -10.69 -7.35
CA ARG A 123 1.43 -10.49 -6.24
C ARG A 123 1.61 -9.14 -5.56
N ALA A 124 2.86 -8.71 -5.34
CA ALA A 124 3.15 -7.42 -4.73
C ALA A 124 2.73 -6.22 -5.60
N HIS A 125 2.66 -6.41 -6.92
CA HIS A 125 2.29 -5.38 -7.90
C HIS A 125 0.88 -5.57 -8.49
N ASP A 126 -0.04 -6.24 -7.79
CA ASP A 126 -1.43 -6.48 -8.24
C ASP A 126 -1.52 -7.06 -9.67
N GLY A 127 -0.59 -7.93 -10.02
CA GLY A 127 -0.49 -8.59 -11.32
C GLY A 127 0.23 -7.77 -12.40
N ALA A 128 0.56 -6.51 -12.13
CA ALA A 128 1.29 -5.68 -13.08
C ALA A 128 2.73 -6.20 -13.25
N THR A 129 3.13 -6.41 -14.50
CA THR A 129 4.50 -6.78 -14.88
C THR A 129 5.30 -5.60 -15.41
N HIS A 130 4.60 -4.52 -15.77
CA HIS A 130 5.17 -3.30 -16.33
C HIS A 130 4.43 -2.09 -15.75
N HIS A 131 5.18 -1.02 -15.47
CA HIS A 131 4.60 0.24 -15.08
C HIS A 131 4.08 0.96 -16.34
N THR A 132 2.77 1.18 -16.42
CA THR A 132 2.14 1.86 -17.56
C THR A 132 2.16 3.38 -17.45
N GLY A 133 2.50 3.92 -16.28
CA GLY A 133 2.60 5.36 -16.03
C GLY A 133 1.33 6.14 -16.39
N LYS A 134 1.45 7.46 -16.38
CA LYS A 134 0.43 8.35 -16.96
C LYS A 134 0.83 8.62 -18.40
N ALA A 135 0.13 8.02 -19.35
CA ALA A 135 0.29 8.35 -20.76
C ALA A 135 -0.59 9.56 -21.12
N PRO A 136 -0.10 10.51 -21.93
CA PRO A 136 -0.97 11.54 -22.50
C PRO A 136 -2.02 10.87 -23.40
N HIS A 137 -3.24 11.42 -23.43
CA HIS A 137 -4.40 10.82 -24.10
C HIS A 137 -4.13 10.43 -25.57
N ALA A 138 -3.26 11.16 -26.28
CA ALA A 138 -2.90 10.90 -27.66
C ALA A 138 -1.99 9.67 -27.90
N THR A 139 -1.35 9.15 -26.85
CA THR A 139 -0.40 8.01 -26.96
C THR A 139 -1.08 6.67 -26.71
N VAL A 140 -2.15 6.65 -25.92
CA VAL A 140 -2.91 5.43 -25.59
C VAL A 140 -3.48 4.75 -26.85
N GLU A 141 -3.88 5.55 -27.84
CA GLU A 141 -4.45 5.06 -29.10
C GLU A 141 -3.43 4.37 -30.02
N ARG A 142 -2.13 4.65 -29.85
CA ARG A 142 -1.06 4.03 -30.65
C ARG A 142 -0.59 2.68 -30.10
N GLN A 143 -0.73 2.44 -28.79
CA GLN A 143 -0.28 1.18 -28.17
C GLN A 143 -1.30 0.04 -28.37
N ALA A 144 -2.59 0.34 -28.41
CA ALA A 144 -3.63 -0.67 -28.66
C ALA A 144 -3.54 -1.36 -30.04
N VAL A 145 -2.86 -0.73 -31.01
CA VAL A 145 -2.68 -1.27 -32.36
C VAL A 145 -1.51 -2.25 -32.45
N GLN A 146 -0.56 -2.23 -31.49
CA GLN A 146 0.65 -3.06 -31.56
C GLN A 146 0.54 -4.44 -30.89
N GLU A 147 -0.50 -4.70 -30.08
CA GLU A 147 -0.72 -6.01 -29.42
C GLU A 147 -1.54 -7.01 -30.26
N ILE A 148 -1.90 -6.69 -31.51
CA ILE A 148 -2.63 -7.58 -32.43
C ILE A 148 -1.71 -8.12 -33.55
N ARG A 149 -0.47 -8.50 -33.26
CA ARG A 149 0.40 -9.17 -34.23
C ARG A 149 1.07 -10.41 -33.67
#